data_AF-A0A542I8R5-F1
#
_entry.id   AF-A0A542I8R5-F1
#
_cell.length_a   1.000
_cell.length_b   1.000
_cell.length_c   1.000
_cell.angle_alpha   90.00
_cell.angle_beta   90.00
_cell.angle_gamma   90.00
#
_symmetry.space_group_name_H-M   'P 1'
#
loop_
_entity.id
_entity.type
_entity.pdbx_description
1 polymer ?
#
loop_
_entity_poly.entity_id
_entity_poly.type
_entity_poly.pdbx_seq_one_letter_code
_entity_poly.pdbx_strand_id
1 'polypeptide(L)'
;MGLRSLFRRRGATAAPISPVVAAERVPGAPMSPELQAELREAWAELTEAAKASKVKNFHACTRTARHWTEDPAAVRAIAATLREFPDTDSQQTT
;
A
#
# COMPACT_ATOMS: atom_id res chain seq x y z
N MET A 1 20.96 18.41 22.21
CA MET A 1 21.28 17.97 20.84
C MET A 1 21.66 16.49 20.87
N GLY A 2 20.87 15.60 20.27
CA GLY A 2 21.30 14.24 19.91
C GLY A 2 20.46 13.04 20.43
N LEU A 3 19.25 12.84 19.89
CA LEU A 3 18.47 11.59 20.06
C LEU A 3 18.55 10.73 18.78
N ARG A 4 19.75 10.32 18.38
CA ARG A 4 19.97 9.47 17.19
C ARG A 4 20.58 8.13 17.56
N SER A 5 19.81 7.26 18.19
CA SER A 5 20.27 5.90 18.50
C SER A 5 19.18 4.80 18.45
N LEU A 6 17.99 5.09 17.91
CA LEU A 6 16.91 4.10 17.81
C LEU A 6 17.01 3.14 16.61
N PHE A 7 18.04 3.26 15.76
CA PHE A 7 18.22 2.40 14.57
C PHE A 7 19.31 1.32 14.71
N ARG A 8 19.63 0.88 15.94
CA ARG A 8 20.36 -0.39 16.09
C ARG A 8 19.40 -1.57 15.85
N ARG A 9 19.27 -1.98 14.60
CA ARG A 9 18.58 -3.22 14.20
C ARG A 9 19.34 -4.41 14.79
N ARG A 10 18.75 -5.07 15.79
CA ARG A 10 19.15 -6.39 16.27
C ARG A 10 18.72 -7.40 15.21
N GLY A 11 19.66 -8.14 14.63
CA GLY A 11 19.37 -9.19 13.66
C GLY A 11 18.59 -10.31 14.35
N ALA A 12 17.32 -10.47 13.97
CA ALA A 12 16.51 -11.62 14.31
C ALA A 12 16.59 -12.61 13.14
N THR A 13 17.22 -13.75 13.40
CA THR A 13 17.23 -14.92 12.51
C THR A 13 15.80 -15.42 12.37
N ALA A 14 15.19 -15.20 11.21
CA ALA A 14 13.87 -15.73 10.87
C ALA A 14 14.04 -16.99 9.99
N ALA A 15 13.41 -18.08 10.44
CA ALA A 15 13.28 -19.35 9.74
C ALA A 15 12.58 -19.18 8.37
N PRO A 16 12.79 -20.09 7.40
CA PRO A 16 12.37 -19.91 6.02
C PRO A 16 10.84 -20.05 5.90
N ILE A 17 10.16 -18.92 5.73
CA ILE A 17 8.82 -18.87 5.16
C ILE A 17 8.97 -18.89 3.64
N SER A 18 8.33 -19.89 3.02
CA SER A 18 8.28 -20.09 1.57
C SER A 18 8.06 -18.78 0.83
N PRO A 19 8.86 -18.46 -0.20
CA PRO A 19 8.58 -17.32 -1.04
C PRO A 19 7.32 -17.63 -1.84
N VAL A 20 6.22 -16.91 -1.54
CA VAL A 20 5.30 -16.50 -2.60
C VAL A 20 6.18 -15.88 -3.67
N VAL A 21 6.22 -16.51 -4.83
CA VAL A 21 6.99 -16.07 -5.99
C VAL A 21 6.44 -14.71 -6.38
N ALA A 22 7.01 -13.66 -5.79
CA ALA A 22 6.99 -12.34 -6.37
C ALA A 22 7.76 -12.51 -7.67
N ALA A 23 7.04 -12.67 -8.77
CA ALA A 23 7.61 -12.65 -10.10
C ALA A 23 8.52 -11.41 -10.17
N GLU A 24 9.82 -11.66 -10.21
CA GLU A 24 10.84 -10.63 -10.27
C GLU A 24 10.74 -10.00 -11.66
N ARG A 25 9.76 -9.09 -11.79
CA ARG A 25 9.50 -8.41 -13.05
C ARG A 25 10.62 -7.39 -13.20
N VAL A 26 11.46 -7.62 -14.22
CA VAL A 26 12.56 -6.76 -14.65
C VAL A 26 12.15 -5.28 -14.51
N PRO A 27 12.93 -4.45 -13.80
CA PRO A 27 12.67 -3.03 -13.70
C PRO A 27 12.79 -2.43 -15.12
N GLY A 28 11.68 -1.92 -15.66
CA GLY A 28 11.63 -1.26 -16.97
C GLY A 28 10.89 -2.00 -18.09
N ALA A 29 10.36 -3.21 -17.86
CA ALA A 29 9.43 -3.81 -18.83
C ALA A 29 8.10 -3.03 -18.83
N PRO A 30 7.56 -2.62 -20.00
CA PRO A 30 6.25 -1.98 -20.08
C PRO A 30 5.22 -2.88 -19.42
N MET A 31 4.36 -2.32 -18.56
CA MET A 31 3.33 -3.09 -17.87
C MET A 31 2.51 -3.91 -18.87
N SER A 32 2.35 -5.20 -18.59
CA SER A 32 1.39 -6.03 -19.32
C SER A 32 0.02 -5.36 -19.30
N PRO A 33 -0.75 -5.42 -20.41
CA PRO A 33 -2.06 -4.77 -20.48
C PRO A 33 -3.02 -5.27 -19.40
N GLU A 34 -2.91 -6.54 -19.02
CA GLU A 34 -3.64 -7.15 -17.90
C GLU A 34 -3.34 -6.42 -16.57
N LEU A 35 -2.07 -6.14 -16.28
CA LEU A 35 -1.69 -5.46 -15.05
C LEU A 35 -2.18 -4.00 -15.04
N GLN A 36 -2.22 -3.34 -16.19
CA GLN A 36 -2.78 -1.99 -16.28
C GLN A 36 -4.28 -1.96 -16.00
N ALA A 37 -5.00 -3.01 -16.40
CA ALA A 37 -6.42 -3.16 -16.07
C ALA A 37 -6.61 -3.38 -14.56
N GLU A 38 -5.84 -4.29 -13.96
CA GLU A 38 -5.85 -4.55 -12.51
C GLU A 38 -5.50 -3.30 -11.70
N LEU A 39 -4.51 -2.53 -12.14
CA LEU A 39 -4.11 -1.29 -11.50
C LEU A 39 -5.23 -0.24 -11.54
N ARG A 40 -5.92 -0.12 -12.67
CA ARG A 40 -7.05 0.80 -12.82
C ARG A 40 -8.19 0.44 -11.88
N GLU A 41 -8.50 -0.85 -11.74
CA GLU A 41 -9.50 -1.34 -10.81
C GLU A 41 -9.10 -1.03 -9.36
N ALA A 42 -7.84 -1.30 -8.99
CA ALA A 42 -7.31 -0.97 -7.66
C ALA A 42 -7.41 0.53 -7.34
N TRP A 43 -7.16 1.40 -8.33
CA TRP A 43 -7.32 2.84 -8.17
C TRP A 43 -8.78 3.28 -8.00
N ALA A 44 -9.72 2.62 -8.68
CA ALA A 44 -11.15 2.85 -8.47
C ALA A 44 -11.55 2.49 -7.04
N GLU A 45 -11.10 1.34 -6.53
CA GLU A 45 -11.33 0.93 -5.14
C GLU A 45 -10.73 1.91 -4.13
N LEU A 46 -9.49 2.38 -4.36
CA LEU A 46 -8.83 3.36 -3.50
C LEU A 46 -9.60 4.68 -3.49
N THR A 47 -10.11 5.11 -4.63
CA THR A 47 -10.89 6.35 -4.75
C THR A 47 -12.19 6.27 -3.95
N GLU A 48 -12.91 5.15 -4.05
CA GLU A 48 -14.13 4.94 -3.27
C GLU A 48 -13.83 4.85 -1.77
N ALA A 49 -12.77 4.13 -1.39
CA ALA A 49 -12.32 4.05 0.00
C ALA A 49 -11.91 5.44 0.55
N ALA A 50 -11.24 6.27 -0.25
CA ALA A 50 -10.83 7.60 0.14
C ALA A 50 -12.02 8.56 0.32
N LYS A 51 -13.05 8.47 -0.52
CA LYS A 51 -14.29 9.25 -0.36
C LYS A 51 -15.02 8.88 0.93
N ALA A 52 -15.04 7.60 1.27
CA ALA A 52 -15.68 7.09 2.48
C ALA A 52 -14.84 7.28 3.76
N SER A 53 -13.58 7.69 3.60
CA SER A 53 -12.63 7.83 4.70
C SER A 53 -12.50 9.27 5.17
N LYS A 54 -12.26 9.44 6.47
CA LYS A 54 -11.94 10.76 7.07
C LYS A 54 -10.54 11.26 6.69
N VAL A 55 -9.69 10.40 6.13
CA VAL A 55 -8.28 10.69 5.82
C VAL A 55 -8.18 11.76 4.73
N LYS A 56 -7.56 12.91 5.05
CA LYS A 56 -7.37 14.02 4.11
C LYS A 56 -6.08 13.95 3.30
N ASN A 57 -5.07 13.26 3.83
CA ASN A 57 -3.78 13.09 3.19
C ASN A 57 -3.12 11.81 3.73
N PHE A 58 -2.43 11.08 2.85
CA PHE A 58 -1.56 9.99 3.26
C PHE A 58 -0.31 9.95 2.37
N HIS A 59 0.77 9.44 2.94
CA HIS A 59 1.99 9.12 2.20
C HIS A 59 2.25 7.62 2.36
N ALA A 60 2.36 6.91 1.24
CA ALA A 60 2.78 5.52 1.22
C ALA A 60 4.19 5.39 0.63
N CYS A 61 4.96 4.45 1.18
CA CYS A 61 6.26 4.05 0.68
C CYS A 61 6.27 2.52 0.57
N THR A 62 6.77 1.97 -0.53
CA THR A 62 7.03 0.53 -0.60
C THR A 62 8.46 0.26 -0.15
N ARG A 63 8.71 -0.97 0.33
CA ARG A 63 10.09 -1.43 0.60
C ARG A 63 10.84 -1.80 -0.67
N THR A 64 10.11 -2.02 -1.75
CA THR A 64 10.65 -2.29 -3.09
C THR A 64 11.09 -0.97 -3.73
N ALA A 65 12.03 -1.01 -4.68
CA ALA A 65 12.45 0.18 -5.43
C ALA A 65 11.36 0.74 -6.39
N ARG A 66 10.12 0.26 -6.30
CA ARG A 66 8.98 0.64 -7.14
C ARG A 66 8.04 1.57 -6.40
N HIS A 67 7.44 2.52 -7.11
CA HIS A 67 6.47 3.42 -6.52
C HIS A 67 5.18 2.66 -6.21
N TRP A 68 4.54 2.92 -5.06
CA TRP A 68 3.34 2.18 -4.64
C TRP A 68 2.17 2.34 -5.61
N THR A 69 2.14 3.44 -6.37
CA THR A 69 1.11 3.73 -7.38
C THR A 69 1.18 2.85 -8.61
N GLU A 70 2.29 2.12 -8.79
CA GLU A 70 2.52 1.22 -9.92
C GLU A 70 2.25 -0.25 -9.55
N ASP A 71 1.98 -0.53 -8.28
CA ASP A 71 1.72 -1.87 -7.80
C ASP A 71 0.24 -2.01 -7.39
N PRO A 72 -0.58 -2.81 -8.12
CA PRO A 72 -1.99 -2.97 -7.79
C PRO A 72 -2.20 -3.53 -6.38
N ALA A 73 -1.30 -4.38 -5.90
CA ALA A 73 -1.38 -4.93 -4.55
C ALA A 73 -1.17 -3.86 -3.48
N ALA A 74 -0.16 -2.99 -3.66
CA ALA A 74 0.07 -1.86 -2.77
C ALA A 74 -1.11 -0.87 -2.77
N VAL A 75 -1.67 -0.55 -3.94
CA VAL A 75 -2.84 0.35 -4.05
C VAL A 75 -4.05 -0.24 -3.29
N ARG A 76 -4.33 -1.55 -3.44
CA ARG A 76 -5.41 -2.22 -2.71
C ARG A 76 -5.16 -2.28 -1.21
N ALA A 77 -3.92 -2.50 -0.78
CA ALA A 77 -3.58 -2.48 0.64
C ALA A 77 -3.88 -1.12 1.28
N ILE A 78 -3.57 -0.02 0.59
CA ILE A 78 -3.89 1.33 1.07
C ILE A 78 -5.42 1.54 1.11
N ALA A 79 -6.14 1.08 0.09
CA ALA A 79 -7.61 1.15 0.08
C ALA A 79 -8.21 0.40 1.28
N ALA A 80 -7.69 -0.78 1.61
CA ALA A 80 -8.10 -1.53 2.80
C ALA A 80 -7.84 -0.75 4.09
N THR A 81 -6.67 -0.11 4.24
CA THR A 81 -6.37 0.76 5.38
C THR A 81 -7.31 1.95 5.48
N LEU A 82 -7.67 2.60 4.36
CA LEU A 82 -8.61 3.73 4.39
C LEU A 82 -10.01 3.33 4.88
N ARG A 83 -10.44 2.10 4.58
CA ARG A 83 -11.71 1.54 5.07
C ARG A 83 -11.73 1.34 6.59
N GLU A 84 -10.58 1.20 7.24
CA GLU A 84 -10.48 1.12 8.71
C GLU A 84 -10.75 2.47 9.39
N PHE A 85 -10.70 3.58 8.65
CA PHE A 85 -10.95 4.93 9.14
C PHE A 85 -12.17 5.55 8.43
N PRO A 86 -13.38 4.99 8.61
CA PRO A 86 -14.59 5.54 8.01
C PRO A 86 -14.89 6.92 8.58
N ASP A 87 -15.50 7.78 7.78
CA ASP A 87 -16.04 9.06 8.25
C ASP A 87 -17.32 8.83 9.08
N THR A 88 -17.16 8.60 10.38
CA THR A 88 -18.27 8.30 11.31
C THR A 88 -19.20 9.50 11.57
N ASP A 89 -18.78 10.71 11.20
CA ASP A 89 -19.61 11.93 11.33
C ASP A 89 -20.86 11.84 10.44
N SER A 90 -20.74 11.14 9.32
CA SER A 90 -21.84 10.89 8.38
C SER A 90 -22.86 9.85 8.87
N GLN A 91 -22.65 9.20 10.03
CA GLN A 91 -23.52 8.11 10.54
C GLN A 91 -24.19 8.38 11.90
N GLN A 92 -24.07 9.58 12.49
CA GLN A 92 -24.67 9.89 13.81
C GLN A 92 -25.94 10.75 13.80
N THR A 93 -26.62 10.91 12.66
CA THR A 93 -27.96 11.50 12.60
C THR A 93 -29.03 10.41 12.47
N THR A 94 -29.36 9.73 13.56
CA THR A 94 -30.63 9.00 13.72
C THR A 94 -31.11 9.13 15.15
#